data_AF-A0A949ZWV5-F1
#
_entry.id   AF-A0A949ZWV5-F1
#
_cell.length_a   1.000
_cell.length_b   1.000
_cell.length_c   1.000
_cell.angle_alpha   90.00
_cell.angle_beta   90.00
_cell.angle_gamma   90.00
#
_symmetry.space_group_name_H-M   'P 1'
#
loop_
_entity.id
_entity.type
_entity.pdbx_description
1 polymer ?
#
loop_
_entity_poly.entity_id
_entity_poly.type
_entity_poly.pdbx_seq_one_letter_code
_entity_poly.pdbx_strand_id
1 'polypeptide(L)'
;MFASAACLAAVTAQSYMAAGPPRQVRSAYFEGQLVPFEAQHETLITRSFSIGPWRFGRREHTNPRDGRLNLYISAPGSQYAVDGAAAFSFNCIINAVPKPGSEVEWDVYWAVALDPALTEEIRGEQALLIDTQAEFAPAPDFTVEQAPGHELLRRYLRVATVDDLDKYRRKSGELPRVLIVPARIMLKASAGEKQPASGAQ
;
A
#
# COMPACT_ATOMS: atom_id res chain seq x y z
N MET A 1 -50.19 31.17 -2.75
CA MET A 1 -49.28 30.66 -3.78
C MET A 1 -47.85 30.82 -3.29
N PHE A 2 -47.24 29.76 -2.76
CA PHE A 2 -45.80 29.71 -2.51
C PHE A 2 -45.31 28.32 -2.92
N ALA A 3 -44.53 28.26 -4.00
CA ALA A 3 -43.91 27.03 -4.48
C ALA A 3 -42.56 26.86 -3.77
N SER A 4 -42.41 25.79 -2.99
CA SER A 4 -41.12 25.37 -2.44
C SER A 4 -40.37 24.55 -3.49
N ALA A 5 -39.26 25.08 -3.97
CA ALA A 5 -38.31 24.36 -4.81
C ALA A 5 -37.30 23.65 -3.90
N ALA A 6 -37.42 22.32 -3.77
CA ALA A 6 -36.41 21.51 -3.10
C ALA A 6 -35.29 21.20 -4.10
N CYS A 7 -34.10 21.71 -3.80
CA CYS A 7 -32.88 21.52 -4.57
C CYS A 7 -32.34 20.10 -4.34
N LEU A 8 -32.39 19.24 -5.36
CA LEU A 8 -31.70 17.96 -5.36
C LEU A 8 -30.19 18.20 -5.55
N ALA A 9 -29.43 18.07 -4.47
CA ALA A 9 -27.97 17.98 -4.55
C ALA A 9 -27.60 16.64 -5.20
N ALA A 10 -27.24 16.69 -6.49
CA ALA A 10 -26.66 15.55 -7.18
C ALA A 10 -25.26 15.28 -6.61
N VAL A 11 -25.12 14.22 -5.82
CA VAL A 11 -23.82 13.66 -5.45
C VAL A 11 -23.20 13.10 -6.74
N THR A 12 -22.29 13.87 -7.35
CA THR A 12 -21.48 13.38 -8.47
C THR A 12 -20.52 12.33 -7.93
N ALA A 13 -20.84 11.06 -8.14
CA ALA A 13 -19.88 9.98 -8.03
C ALA A 13 -18.74 10.26 -9.03
N GLN A 14 -17.62 10.76 -8.52
CA GLN A 14 -16.44 11.03 -9.30
C GLN A 14 -15.88 9.70 -9.78
N SER A 15 -16.33 9.31 -10.97
CA SER A 15 -15.83 8.15 -11.69
C SER A 15 -14.41 8.48 -12.10
N TYR A 16 -13.42 7.92 -11.40
CA TYR A 16 -12.02 7.91 -11.82
C TYR A 16 -11.90 7.04 -13.09
N MET A 17 -12.39 7.58 -14.21
CA MET A 17 -12.29 6.98 -15.54
C MET A 17 -11.18 7.69 -16.30
N ALA A 18 -9.97 7.12 -16.20
CA ALA A 18 -9.05 6.96 -17.31
C ALA A 18 -8.06 5.85 -16.95
N ALA A 19 -8.56 4.62 -16.83
CA ALA A 19 -7.72 3.45 -16.66
C ALA A 19 -6.94 3.22 -17.96
N GLY A 20 -5.73 3.77 -18.04
CA GLY A 20 -4.73 3.33 -19.01
C GLY A 20 -4.49 1.81 -18.91
N PRO A 21 -3.75 1.22 -19.85
CA PRO A 21 -3.47 -0.21 -19.81
C PRO A 21 -2.86 -0.57 -18.45
N PRO A 22 -3.31 -1.67 -17.84
CA PRO A 22 -2.84 -2.07 -16.52
C PRO A 22 -1.32 -2.22 -16.53
N ARG A 23 -0.68 -1.58 -15.55
CA ARG A 23 0.78 -1.47 -15.44
C ARG A 23 1.30 -2.54 -14.50
N GLN A 24 2.36 -3.24 -14.89
CA GLN A 24 2.96 -4.28 -14.04
C GLN A 24 3.89 -3.62 -13.00
N VAL A 25 3.84 -4.10 -11.75
CA VAL A 25 4.84 -3.81 -10.72
C VAL A 25 6.14 -4.54 -11.10
N ARG A 26 7.26 -3.81 -11.18
CA ARG A 26 8.54 -4.31 -11.71
C ARG A 26 9.73 -4.12 -10.77
N SER A 27 9.51 -3.44 -9.66
CA SER A 27 10.53 -3.14 -8.68
C SER A 27 9.94 -3.03 -7.27
N ALA A 28 10.80 -3.23 -6.29
CA ALA A 28 10.53 -2.96 -4.89
C ALA A 28 11.76 -2.31 -4.27
N TYR A 29 11.59 -1.70 -3.10
CA TYR A 29 12.70 -1.27 -2.30
C TYR A 29 13.16 -2.39 -1.37
N PHE A 30 14.47 -2.59 -1.31
CA PHE A 30 15.15 -3.39 -0.31
C PHE A 30 16.20 -2.49 0.34
N GLU A 31 16.09 -2.27 1.65
CA GLU A 31 16.99 -1.39 2.41
C GLU A 31 17.22 0.01 1.77
N GLY A 32 16.14 0.63 1.28
CA GLY A 32 16.20 1.95 0.62
C GLY A 32 16.66 1.91 -0.84
N GLN A 33 17.13 0.76 -1.35
CA GLN A 33 17.58 0.60 -2.73
C GLN A 33 16.50 -0.03 -3.61
N LEU A 34 16.34 0.50 -4.82
CA LEU A 34 15.40 -0.05 -5.79
C LEU A 34 15.99 -1.33 -6.42
N VAL A 35 15.28 -2.43 -6.26
CA VAL A 35 15.64 -3.75 -6.81
C VAL A 35 14.58 -4.25 -7.80
N PRO A 36 14.95 -5.03 -8.83
CA PRO A 36 14.00 -5.73 -9.68
C PRO A 36 13.07 -6.62 -8.86
N PHE A 37 11.78 -6.57 -9.18
CA PHE A 37 10.73 -7.40 -8.59
C PHE A 37 9.81 -7.88 -9.70
N GLU A 38 9.73 -9.19 -9.90
CA GLU A 38 8.93 -9.78 -10.97
C GLU A 38 7.98 -10.81 -10.39
N ALA A 39 6.70 -10.45 -10.40
CA ALA A 39 5.65 -11.36 -9.96
C ALA A 39 5.21 -12.31 -11.08
N GLN A 40 4.84 -13.52 -10.69
CA GLN A 40 4.35 -14.53 -11.61
C GLN A 40 3.15 -14.01 -12.38
N HIS A 41 3.28 -14.02 -13.71
CA HIS A 41 2.21 -13.62 -14.62
C HIS A 41 1.02 -14.56 -14.48
N GLU A 42 -0.18 -13.98 -14.41
CA GLU A 42 -1.43 -14.71 -14.38
C GLU A 42 -2.19 -14.47 -15.69
N THR A 43 -2.66 -15.54 -16.32
CA THR A 43 -3.45 -15.45 -17.56
C THR A 43 -4.92 -15.12 -17.27
N LEU A 44 -5.40 -15.46 -16.07
CA LEU A 44 -6.78 -15.21 -15.63
C LEU A 44 -6.90 -13.96 -14.75
N ILE A 45 -7.59 -12.92 -15.25
CA ILE A 45 -7.81 -11.64 -14.55
C ILE A 45 -8.39 -11.83 -13.13
N THR A 46 -9.28 -12.82 -12.94
CA THR A 46 -9.96 -13.08 -11.66
C THR A 46 -9.03 -13.48 -10.51
N ARG A 47 -7.82 -13.96 -10.85
CA ARG A 47 -6.79 -14.37 -9.89
C ARG A 47 -5.65 -13.35 -9.76
N SER A 48 -5.76 -12.20 -10.41
CA SER A 48 -4.77 -11.14 -10.26
C SER A 48 -5.01 -10.30 -9.00
N PHE A 49 -3.93 -9.91 -8.33
CA PHE A 49 -3.96 -8.84 -7.32
C PHE A 49 -3.59 -7.51 -7.95
N SER A 50 -4.40 -6.48 -7.70
CA SER A 50 -4.20 -5.15 -8.26
C SER A 50 -4.59 -4.04 -7.28
N ILE A 51 -3.94 -2.89 -7.47
CA ILE A 51 -4.19 -1.65 -6.74
C ILE A 51 -4.26 -0.53 -7.78
N GLY A 52 -5.46 0.04 -7.95
CA GLY A 52 -5.70 0.98 -9.04
C GLY A 52 -5.27 0.38 -10.39
N PRO A 53 -4.39 1.05 -11.16
CA PRO A 53 -3.90 0.55 -12.45
C PRO A 53 -2.78 -0.49 -12.33
N TRP A 54 -2.23 -0.73 -11.14
CA TRP A 54 -1.04 -1.57 -10.93
C TRP A 54 -1.40 -3.02 -10.68
N ARG A 55 -0.70 -3.94 -11.35
CA ARG A 55 -0.84 -5.40 -11.24
C ARG A 55 0.37 -6.02 -10.58
N PHE A 56 0.10 -6.88 -9.61
CA PHE A 56 1.09 -7.63 -8.83
C PHE A 56 1.16 -9.10 -9.21
N GLY A 57 0.41 -9.57 -10.21
CA GLY A 57 0.42 -10.98 -10.64
C GLY A 57 -0.57 -11.86 -9.87
N ARG A 58 -0.30 -13.18 -9.89
CA ARG A 58 -1.19 -14.21 -9.30
C ARG A 58 -1.29 -14.06 -7.78
N ARG A 59 -2.53 -14.00 -7.29
CA ARG A 59 -2.86 -13.94 -5.87
C ARG A 59 -3.39 -15.27 -5.36
N GLU A 60 -3.02 -15.61 -4.14
CA GLU A 60 -3.64 -16.67 -3.37
C GLU A 60 -4.12 -16.11 -2.04
N HIS A 61 -5.39 -16.35 -1.70
CA HIS A 61 -5.95 -15.92 -0.43
C HIS A 61 -5.49 -16.87 0.67
N THR A 62 -4.67 -16.36 1.58
CA THR A 62 -4.10 -17.15 2.66
C THR A 62 -3.72 -16.25 3.82
N ASN A 63 -3.65 -16.83 5.02
CA ASN A 63 -3.10 -16.14 6.16
C ASN A 63 -1.57 -16.11 6.02
N PRO A 64 -0.91 -15.06 6.55
CA PRO A 64 0.54 -15.06 6.62
C PRO A 64 1.06 -16.27 7.39
N ARG A 65 2.25 -16.74 7.00
CA ARG A 65 2.87 -17.92 7.58
C ARG A 65 4.33 -17.65 7.87
N ASP A 66 4.80 -18.16 9.01
CA ASP A 66 6.21 -18.12 9.35
C ASP A 66 7.10 -18.78 8.27
N GLY A 67 8.24 -18.16 8.00
CA GLY A 67 9.21 -18.54 6.96
C GLY A 67 8.91 -18.05 5.54
N ARG A 68 7.79 -17.35 5.29
CA ARG A 68 7.57 -16.64 4.03
C ARG A 68 8.18 -15.25 4.05
N LEU A 69 8.48 -14.72 2.87
CA LEU A 69 8.97 -13.34 2.73
C LEU A 69 7.80 -12.36 2.79
N ASN A 70 8.09 -11.10 3.12
CA ASN A 70 7.08 -10.06 3.26
C ASN A 70 7.20 -9.03 2.14
N LEU A 71 6.07 -8.70 1.52
CA LEU A 71 5.92 -7.56 0.63
C LEU A 71 5.02 -6.53 1.30
N TYR A 72 5.57 -5.37 1.64
CA TYR A 72 4.83 -4.24 2.18
C TYR A 72 4.44 -3.28 1.07
N ILE A 73 3.17 -2.93 1.03
CA ILE A 73 2.64 -1.89 0.15
C ILE A 73 2.40 -0.66 1.00
N SER A 74 3.36 0.27 0.92
CA SER A 74 3.42 1.47 1.75
C SER A 74 2.72 2.63 1.06
N ALA A 75 1.68 3.19 1.68
CA ALA A 75 1.01 4.39 1.20
C ALA A 75 1.04 5.51 2.26
N PRO A 76 1.31 6.76 1.84
CA PRO A 76 1.60 7.20 0.47
C PRO A 76 3.01 6.80 0.01
N GLY A 77 3.28 6.92 -1.29
CA GLY A 77 4.63 6.77 -1.87
C GLY A 77 4.67 7.15 -3.35
N SER A 78 5.85 7.46 -3.89
CA SER A 78 6.00 7.93 -5.28
C SER A 78 6.40 6.86 -6.29
N GLN A 79 6.85 5.68 -5.85
CA GLN A 79 7.37 4.65 -6.76
C GLN A 79 6.33 4.25 -7.82
N TYR A 80 5.08 4.11 -7.40
CA TYR A 80 3.95 3.73 -8.25
C TYR A 80 2.87 4.80 -8.22
N ALA A 81 3.25 6.03 -8.59
CA ALA A 81 2.33 7.16 -8.63
C ALA A 81 1.18 6.98 -9.64
N VAL A 82 0.00 7.49 -9.27
CA VAL A 82 -1.18 7.52 -10.14
C VAL A 82 -1.60 8.97 -10.34
N ASP A 83 -1.49 9.45 -11.57
CA ASP A 83 -1.84 10.82 -11.94
C ASP A 83 -3.30 11.13 -11.60
N GLY A 84 -3.52 12.26 -10.91
CA GLY A 84 -4.85 12.66 -10.46
C GLY A 84 -5.44 11.79 -9.34
N ALA A 85 -4.69 10.82 -8.81
CA ALA A 85 -5.14 9.94 -7.74
C ALA A 85 -3.99 9.61 -6.77
N ALA A 86 -3.37 10.67 -6.23
CA ALA A 86 -2.21 10.59 -5.33
C ALA A 86 -2.41 9.62 -4.15
N ALA A 87 -3.64 9.49 -3.66
CA ALA A 87 -4.00 8.59 -2.58
C ALA A 87 -3.87 7.08 -2.92
N PHE A 88 -3.71 6.72 -4.20
CA PHE A 88 -3.34 5.37 -4.64
C PHE A 88 -1.87 5.24 -5.03
N SER A 89 -1.04 6.24 -4.71
CA SER A 89 0.40 6.18 -4.94
C SER A 89 1.05 5.46 -3.76
N PHE A 90 1.93 4.51 -4.05
CA PHE A 90 2.54 3.66 -3.05
C PHE A 90 3.98 3.28 -3.42
N ASN A 91 4.71 2.83 -2.40
CA ASN A 91 5.98 2.12 -2.54
C ASN A 91 5.75 0.62 -2.27
N CYS A 92 6.50 -0.23 -2.95
CA CYS A 92 6.65 -1.65 -2.62
C CYS A 92 7.96 -1.82 -1.86
N ILE A 93 7.92 -2.47 -0.70
CA ILE A 93 9.11 -2.72 0.14
C ILE A 93 9.17 -4.21 0.43
N ILE A 94 10.34 -4.82 0.29
CA ILE A 94 10.57 -6.24 0.60
C ILE A 94 11.54 -6.39 1.77
N ASN A 95 11.40 -7.48 2.53
CA ASN A 95 12.24 -7.75 3.71
C ASN A 95 13.54 -8.50 3.40
N ALA A 96 13.63 -9.17 2.25
CA ALA A 96 14.82 -9.91 1.85
C ALA A 96 14.91 -10.04 0.33
N VAL A 97 16.10 -10.32 -0.20
CA VAL A 97 16.27 -10.71 -1.61
C VAL A 97 16.51 -12.23 -1.65
N PRO A 98 15.65 -13.01 -2.35
CA PRO A 98 15.84 -14.44 -2.49
C PRO A 98 17.04 -14.75 -3.39
N LYS A 99 17.44 -16.03 -3.47
CA LYS A 99 18.50 -16.46 -4.39
C LYS A 99 18.14 -16.03 -5.83
N PRO A 100 19.10 -15.54 -6.63
CA PRO A 100 18.84 -15.11 -8.00
C PRO A 100 18.09 -16.16 -8.82
N GLY A 101 17.06 -15.73 -9.55
CA GLY A 101 16.21 -16.60 -10.36
C GLY A 101 15.25 -17.50 -9.59
N SER A 102 15.21 -17.41 -8.25
CA SER A 102 14.25 -18.17 -7.44
C SER A 102 12.92 -17.44 -7.32
N GLU A 103 11.85 -18.13 -7.70
CA GLU A 103 10.49 -17.70 -7.37
C GLU A 103 10.15 -18.18 -5.95
N VAL A 104 9.68 -17.26 -5.11
CA VAL A 104 9.32 -17.53 -3.71
C VAL A 104 7.95 -16.96 -3.36
N GLU A 105 7.41 -17.39 -2.22
CA GLU A 105 6.12 -16.92 -1.70
C GLU A 105 6.30 -15.66 -0.84
N TRP A 106 5.47 -14.66 -1.11
CA TRP A 106 5.46 -13.36 -0.45
C TRP A 106 4.11 -13.12 0.20
N ASP A 107 4.07 -13.01 1.52
CA ASP A 107 2.89 -12.54 2.23
C ASP A 107 2.80 -11.01 2.08
N VAL A 108 1.64 -10.51 1.66
CA VAL A 108 1.42 -9.10 1.39
C VAL A 108 0.86 -8.40 2.62
N TYR A 109 1.43 -7.25 2.94
CA TYR A 109 1.01 -6.38 4.03
C TYR A 109 0.67 -4.98 3.51
N TRP A 110 -0.40 -4.42 4.06
CA TRP A 110 -0.67 -3.00 3.95
C TRP A 110 0.18 -2.26 4.97
N ALA A 111 0.92 -1.25 4.52
CA ALA A 111 1.66 -0.31 5.36
C ALA A 111 1.06 1.08 5.13
N VAL A 112 0.24 1.57 6.06
CA VAL A 112 -0.60 2.74 5.82
C VAL A 112 -0.25 3.84 6.81
N ALA A 113 0.26 4.96 6.31
CA ALA A 113 0.55 6.13 7.13
C ALA A 113 -0.74 6.74 7.69
N LEU A 114 -0.77 6.91 9.02
CA LEU A 114 -1.84 7.54 9.78
C LEU A 114 -1.50 8.98 10.14
N ASP A 115 -0.25 9.22 10.54
CA ASP A 115 0.22 10.52 11.02
C ASP A 115 0.46 11.50 9.85
N PRO A 116 -0.27 12.64 9.76
CA PRO A 116 -0.03 13.67 8.75
C PRO A 116 1.36 14.32 8.81
N ALA A 117 2.05 14.25 9.95
CA ALA A 117 3.42 14.75 10.09
C ALA A 117 4.46 13.80 9.48
N LEU A 118 4.06 12.61 9.01
CA LEU A 118 4.95 11.71 8.28
C LEU A 118 5.07 12.17 6.82
N THR A 119 6.00 13.10 6.58
CA THR A 119 6.23 13.71 5.26
C THR A 119 7.18 12.92 4.38
N GLU A 120 8.01 12.07 4.98
CA GLU A 120 9.01 11.29 4.26
C GLU A 120 8.43 9.97 3.75
N GLU A 121 8.83 9.58 2.55
CA GLU A 121 8.45 8.30 1.99
C GLU A 121 9.26 7.16 2.60
N ILE A 122 8.56 6.13 3.05
CA ILE A 122 9.21 4.93 3.56
C ILE A 122 9.69 4.07 2.40
N ARG A 123 10.97 3.72 2.41
CA ARG A 123 11.65 2.92 1.37
C ARG A 123 12.42 1.74 1.93
N GLY A 124 12.21 1.37 3.19
CA GLY A 124 12.90 0.23 3.80
C GLY A 124 12.11 -0.32 4.97
N GLU A 125 12.25 -1.63 5.21
CA GLU A 125 11.53 -2.32 6.29
C GLU A 125 11.92 -1.77 7.67
N GLN A 126 13.21 -1.48 7.90
CA GLN A 126 13.64 -0.92 9.18
C GLN A 126 12.93 0.40 9.52
N ALA A 127 12.88 1.34 8.56
CA ALA A 127 12.16 2.60 8.73
C ALA A 127 10.66 2.36 8.97
N LEU A 128 10.07 1.44 8.20
CA LEU A 128 8.67 1.04 8.36
C LEU A 128 8.37 0.52 9.78
N LEU A 129 9.23 -0.33 10.33
CA LEU A 129 9.08 -0.88 11.68
C LEU A 129 9.25 0.19 12.76
N ILE A 130 10.18 1.13 12.58
CA ILE A 130 10.37 2.28 13.48
C ILE A 130 9.10 3.14 13.51
N ASP A 131 8.59 3.54 12.35
CA ASP A 131 7.38 4.37 12.28
C ASP A 131 6.13 3.63 12.78
N THR A 132 6.10 2.31 12.60
CA THR A 132 5.03 1.49 13.19
C THR A 132 5.09 1.56 14.70
N GLN A 133 6.27 1.55 15.31
CA GLN A 133 6.44 1.60 16.77
C GLN A 133 6.19 2.99 17.37
N ALA A 134 6.42 4.05 16.60
CA ALA A 134 6.20 5.43 17.02
C ALA A 134 4.71 5.71 17.29
N GLU A 135 4.44 6.56 18.28
CA GLU A 135 3.09 6.94 18.69
C GLU A 135 2.61 8.17 17.92
N PHE A 136 1.32 8.18 17.60
CA PHE A 136 0.59 9.25 16.96
C PHE A 136 -0.67 9.53 17.78
N ALA A 137 -0.75 10.76 18.29
CA ALA A 137 -1.91 11.31 18.98
C ALA A 137 -2.69 12.20 18.01
N PRO A 138 -3.82 11.71 17.46
CA PRO A 138 -4.64 12.53 16.59
C PRO A 138 -5.18 13.74 17.34
N ALA A 139 -5.19 14.90 16.69
CA ALA A 139 -5.86 16.09 17.22
C ALA A 139 -7.37 15.81 17.40
N PRO A 140 -8.08 16.56 18.28
CA PRO A 140 -9.51 16.33 18.51
C PRO A 140 -10.39 16.48 17.26
N ASP A 141 -9.95 17.28 16.28
CA ASP A 141 -10.61 17.51 14.99
C ASP A 141 -10.08 16.58 13.88
N PHE A 142 -9.27 15.57 14.23
CA PHE A 142 -8.73 14.64 13.27
C PHE A 142 -9.83 13.82 12.59
N THR A 143 -9.75 13.68 11.28
CA THR A 143 -10.60 12.77 10.50
C THR A 143 -9.75 11.80 9.69
N VAL A 144 -10.33 10.66 9.30
CA VAL A 144 -9.60 9.64 8.54
C VAL A 144 -9.06 10.22 7.23
N GLU A 145 -9.76 11.15 6.59
CA GLU A 145 -9.34 11.81 5.35
C GLU A 145 -8.06 12.64 5.49
N GLN A 146 -7.72 13.06 6.70
CA GLN A 146 -6.46 13.76 6.97
C GLN A 146 -5.27 12.80 7.01
N ALA A 147 -5.50 11.50 7.22
CA ALA A 147 -4.43 10.51 7.15
C ALA A 147 -3.86 10.45 5.72
N PRO A 148 -2.53 10.46 5.56
CA PRO A 148 -1.93 10.37 4.23
C PRO A 148 -2.34 9.10 3.45
N GLY A 149 -2.60 7.99 4.16
CA GLY A 149 -3.05 6.72 3.58
C GLY A 149 -4.57 6.48 3.55
N HIS A 150 -5.41 7.50 3.71
CA HIS A 150 -6.85 7.37 3.94
C HIS A 150 -7.61 6.52 2.91
N GLU A 151 -7.29 6.61 1.62
CA GLU A 151 -7.98 5.80 0.59
C GLU A 151 -7.72 4.30 0.79
N LEU A 152 -6.50 3.91 1.22
CA LEU A 152 -6.21 2.52 1.53
C LEU A 152 -6.95 2.05 2.78
N LEU A 153 -7.00 2.90 3.82
CA LEU A 153 -7.77 2.65 5.04
C LEU A 153 -9.24 2.35 4.70
N ARG A 154 -9.86 3.22 3.89
CA ARG A 154 -11.26 3.10 3.51
C ARG A 154 -11.52 1.91 2.61
N ARG A 155 -10.75 1.77 1.53
CA ARG A 155 -11.02 0.80 0.47
C ARG A 155 -10.67 -0.63 0.83
N TYR A 156 -9.54 -0.84 1.52
CA TYR A 156 -9.00 -2.17 1.79
C TYR A 156 -9.19 -2.59 3.25
N LEU A 157 -9.11 -1.65 4.19
CA LEU A 157 -9.23 -1.95 5.63
C LEU A 157 -10.61 -1.65 6.22
N ARG A 158 -11.52 -1.07 5.42
CA ARG A 158 -12.89 -0.68 5.81
C ARG A 158 -12.92 0.23 7.03
N VAL A 159 -11.94 1.12 7.12
CA VAL A 159 -11.87 2.18 8.13
C VAL A 159 -12.47 3.44 7.51
N ALA A 160 -13.64 3.84 7.98
CA ALA A 160 -14.35 5.03 7.51
C ALA A 160 -14.32 6.16 8.54
N THR A 161 -14.19 5.84 9.83
CA THR A 161 -14.15 6.84 10.92
C THR A 161 -12.94 6.63 11.82
N VAL A 162 -12.67 7.60 12.70
CA VAL A 162 -11.60 7.49 13.70
C VAL A 162 -11.90 6.35 14.68
N ASP A 163 -13.17 6.11 15.02
CA ASP A 163 -13.58 5.00 15.89
C ASP A 163 -13.21 3.63 15.30
N ASP A 164 -13.22 3.48 13.97
CA ASP A 164 -12.79 2.23 13.32
C ASP A 164 -11.29 1.95 13.53
N LEU A 165 -10.50 2.96 13.90
CA LEU A 165 -9.08 2.84 14.25
C LEU A 165 -8.86 2.37 15.69
N ASP A 166 -9.89 2.31 16.54
CA ASP A 166 -9.74 1.95 17.96
C ASP A 166 -9.10 0.58 18.16
N LYS A 167 -9.39 -0.38 17.28
CA LYS A 167 -8.77 -1.72 17.30
C LYS A 167 -7.26 -1.72 17.04
N TYR A 168 -6.72 -0.62 16.50
CA TYR A 168 -5.30 -0.44 16.24
C TYR A 168 -4.61 0.46 17.26
N ARG A 169 -5.37 1.02 18.23
CA ARG A 169 -4.78 1.79 19.33
C ARG A 169 -3.90 0.90 20.18
N ARG A 170 -2.82 1.49 20.66
CA ARG A 170 -1.90 0.92 21.63
C ARG A 170 -2.56 0.90 23.01
N LYS A 171 -1.92 0.20 23.94
CA LYS A 171 -2.33 0.21 25.35
C LYS A 171 -2.29 1.63 25.97
N SER A 172 -1.47 2.52 25.43
CA SER A 172 -1.42 3.94 25.79
C SER A 172 -2.64 4.74 25.34
N GLY A 173 -3.46 4.20 24.42
CA GLY A 173 -4.56 4.91 23.76
C GLY A 173 -4.15 5.56 22.43
N GLU A 174 -2.85 5.71 22.18
CA GLU A 174 -2.30 6.32 20.97
C GLU A 174 -2.35 5.37 19.77
N LEU A 175 -2.39 5.93 18.56
CA LEU A 175 -2.25 5.18 17.32
C LEU A 175 -0.77 4.99 16.96
N PRO A 176 -0.41 3.99 16.14
CA PRO A 176 0.90 3.99 15.50
C PRO A 176 0.95 5.07 14.41
N ARG A 177 2.14 5.63 14.10
CA ARG A 177 2.27 6.55 12.95
C ARG A 177 2.00 5.84 11.62
N VAL A 178 2.37 4.56 11.53
CA VAL A 178 2.12 3.69 10.38
C VAL A 178 1.44 2.40 10.84
N LEU A 179 0.35 2.04 10.17
CA LEU A 179 -0.35 0.78 10.39
C LEU A 179 0.19 -0.30 9.46
N ILE A 180 0.78 -1.37 10.01
CA ILE A 180 1.08 -2.60 9.26
C ILE A 180 0.03 -3.66 9.54
N VAL A 181 -0.71 -4.09 8.52
CA VAL A 181 -1.72 -5.16 8.65
C VAL A 181 -1.66 -6.15 7.47
N PRO A 182 -1.91 -7.45 7.71
CA PRO A 182 -1.95 -8.42 6.63
C PRO A 182 -3.01 -8.09 5.58
N ALA A 183 -2.65 -8.14 4.30
CA ALA A 183 -3.59 -8.08 3.19
C ALA A 183 -4.35 -9.42 2.99
N ARG A 184 -3.90 -10.50 3.68
CA ARG A 184 -4.39 -11.88 3.53
C ARG A 184 -4.23 -12.42 2.11
N ILE A 185 -3.15 -11.99 1.47
CA ILE A 185 -2.77 -12.35 0.12
C ILE A 185 -1.33 -12.86 0.16
N MET A 186 -1.08 -13.96 -0.53
CA MET A 186 0.25 -14.40 -0.91
C MET A 186 0.43 -14.23 -2.42
N LEU A 187 1.63 -13.79 -2.81
CA LEU A 187 2.08 -13.70 -4.20
C LEU A 187 3.27 -14.61 -4.42
N LYS A 188 3.38 -15.15 -5.64
CA LYS A 188 4.63 -15.76 -6.11
C LYS A 188 5.39 -14.74 -6.94
N ALA A 189 6.62 -14.44 -6.54
CA ALA A 189 7.46 -13.48 -7.22
C ALA A 189 8.94 -13.78 -7.00
N SER A 190 9.77 -13.26 -7.89
CA SER A 190 11.22 -13.19 -7.73
C SER A 190 11.64 -11.75 -7.45
N ALA A 191 12.77 -11.59 -6.76
CA ALA A 191 13.46 -10.32 -6.62
C ALA A 191 14.96 -10.58 -6.78
N GLY A 192 15.71 -9.60 -7.28
CA GLY A 192 17.13 -9.75 -7.55
C GLY A 192 17.93 -8.54 -7.08
N GLU A 193 19.22 -8.72 -6.83
CA GLU A 193 20.12 -7.58 -6.59
C GLU A 193 20.24 -6.76 -7.88
N LYS A 194 20.40 -5.44 -7.74
CA LYS A 194 20.70 -4.57 -8.88
C LYS A 194 22.02 -5.02 -9.46
N GLN A 195 21.99 -5.59 -10.67
CA GLN A 195 23.22 -5.99 -11.37
C GLN A 195 24.11 -4.74 -11.44
N PRO A 196 25.35 -4.78 -10.90
CA PRO A 196 26.24 -3.64 -10.99
C PRO A 196 26.40 -3.33 -12.47
N ALA A 197 26.25 -2.06 -12.84
CA ALA A 197 26.41 -1.61 -14.22
C ALA A 197 27.73 -2.20 -14.74
N SER A 198 27.65 -3.19 -15.62
CA SER A 198 28.84 -3.77 -16.25
C SER A 198 29.58 -2.61 -16.90
N GLY A 199 30.83 -2.42 -16.49
CA GLY A 199 31.61 -1.22 -16.75
C GLY A 199 31.51 -0.71 -18.18
N ALA A 200 31.42 0.61 -18.30
CA ALA A 200 31.94 1.29 -19.48
C ALA A 200 33.41 0.87 -19.62
N GLN A 201 33.68 0.04 -20.63
CA GLN A 201 35.02 -0.20 -21.16
C GLN A 201 35.48 1.04 -21.92
#